data_AF-A0A957CPK9-F1
#
_entry.id   AF-A0A957CPK9-F1
#
_cell.length_a   1.000
_cell.length_b   1.000
_cell.length_c   1.000
_cell.angle_alpha   90.00
_cell.angle_beta   90.00
_cell.angle_gamma   90.00
#
_symmetry.space_group_name_H-M   'P 1'
#
loop_
_entity.id
_entity.type
_entity.pdbx_description
1 polymer ?
#
loop_
_entity_poly.entity_id
_entity_poly.type
_entity_poly.pdbx_seq_one_letter_code
_entity_poly.pdbx_strand_id
1 'polypeptide(L)' 'MIMAEMLTAKDIQALLQVDRSTVYRMAEAGRIPAIKVGRQWRFPAP' A
#
# COMPACT_ATOMS: atom_id res chain seq x y z
N MET A 1 -8.01 -10.00 -19.42
CA MET A 1 -8.17 -9.16 -18.22
C MET A 1 -6.97 -9.37 -17.33
N ILE A 2 -6.07 -8.40 -17.21
CA ILE A 2 -4.95 -8.52 -16.27
C ILE A 2 -5.48 -8.01 -14.93
N MET A 3 -5.75 -8.91 -14.01
CA MET A 3 -5.99 -8.53 -12.61
C MET A 3 -4.65 -8.03 -12.08
N ALA A 4 -4.46 -6.72 -12.00
CA ALA A 4 -3.29 -6.16 -11.34
C ALA A 4 -3.27 -6.66 -9.89
N GLU A 5 -2.20 -7.37 -9.52
CA GLU A 5 -2.06 -7.89 -8.17
C GLU A 5 -1.89 -6.71 -7.21
N MET A 6 -2.73 -6.65 -6.17
CA MET A 6 -2.78 -5.55 -5.23
C MET A 6 -2.25 -5.99 -3.87
N LEU A 7 -1.14 -5.39 -3.45
CA LEU A 7 -0.51 -5.58 -2.17
C LEU A 7 -1.31 -4.92 -1.04
N THR A 8 -1.15 -5.45 0.17
CA THR A 8 -1.68 -4.91 1.41
C THR A 8 -0.66 -4.02 2.10
N ALA A 9 -1.10 -3.25 3.10
CA ALA A 9 -0.18 -2.51 3.97
C ALA A 9 0.80 -3.43 4.72
N LYS A 10 0.50 -4.73 4.90
CA LYS A 10 1.43 -5.70 5.51
C LYS A 10 2.56 -6.04 4.55
N ASP A 11 2.26 -6.21 3.28
CA ASP A 11 3.26 -6.52 2.26
C ASP A 11 4.19 -5.33 2.06
N ILE A 12 3.65 -4.11 2.06
CA ILE A 12 4.47 -2.89 2.01
C ILE A 12 5.37 -2.74 3.24
N GLN A 13 4.91 -3.10 4.45
CA GLN A 13 5.78 -3.11 5.63
C GLN A 13 6.97 -4.06 5.44
N ALA A 14 6.74 -5.26 4.91
CA ALA A 14 7.79 -6.23 4.65
C ALA A 14 8.75 -5.78 3.54
N LEU A 15 8.24 -5.09 2.51
CA LEU A 15 9.06 -4.59 1.39
C LEU A 15 9.91 -3.39 1.78
N LEU A 16 9.32 -2.41 2.47
CA LEU A 16 10.00 -1.15 2.81
C LEU A 16 10.70 -1.19 4.18
N GLN A 17 10.49 -2.24 4.97
CA GLN A 17 11.03 -2.39 6.33
C GLN A 17 10.65 -1.21 7.23
N VAL A 18 9.40 -0.75 7.12
CA VAL A 18 8.81 0.32 7.95
C VAL A 18 7.60 -0.20 8.70
N ASP A 19 7.20 0.50 9.75
CA ASP A 19 6.00 0.16 10.51
C ASP A 19 4.70 0.50 9.73
N ARG A 20 3.59 -0.11 10.15
CA ARG A 20 2.27 0.08 9.53
C ARG A 20 1.79 1.54 9.53
N SER A 21 2.09 2.30 10.58
CA SER A 21 1.66 3.70 10.68
C SER A 21 2.42 4.57 9.68
N THR A 22 3.70 4.27 9.45
CA THR A 22 4.49 4.91 8.40
C THR A 22 3.95 4.58 7.01
N VAL A 23 3.57 3.32 6.73
CA VAL A 23 2.90 2.96 5.46
C VAL A 23 1.63 3.79 5.25
N TYR A 24 0.78 3.93 6.27
CA TYR A 24 -0.44 4.73 6.16
C TYR A 24 -0.17 6.22 5.95
N ARG A 25 0.77 6.81 6.69
CA ARG A 25 1.18 8.20 6.48
C ARG A 25 1.73 8.43 5.07
N MET A 26 2.51 7.49 4.55
CA MET A 26 3.03 7.57 3.18
C MET A 26 1.92 7.48 2.13
N ALA A 27 0.95 6.58 2.29
CA ALA A 27 -0.20 6.47 1.39
C ALA A 27 -1.07 7.73 1.42
N GLU A 28 -1.37 8.25 2.61
CA GLU A 28 -2.17 9.46 2.80
C GLU A 28 -1.46 10.71 2.28
N ALA A 29 -0.13 10.79 2.43
CA ALA A 29 0.69 11.85 1.86
C ALA A 29 1.01 11.67 0.36
N GLY A 30 0.52 10.59 -0.29
CA GLY A 30 0.77 10.32 -1.70
C GLY A 30 2.23 9.97 -2.05
N ARG A 31 3.04 9.59 -1.05
CA ARG A 31 4.46 9.25 -1.23
C ARG A 31 4.69 7.87 -1.85
N ILE A 32 3.70 6.99 -1.77
CA ILE A 32 3.69 5.68 -2.42
C ILE A 32 2.41 5.54 -3.23
N PRO A 33 2.45 4.86 -4.39
CA PRO A 33 1.25 4.56 -5.16
C PRO A 33 0.28 3.74 -4.31
N ALA A 34 -0.90 4.28 -4.06
CA ALA A 34 -1.90 3.61 -3.24
C ALA A 34 -3.31 4.06 -3.64
N ILE A 35 -4.26 3.14 -3.56
CA ILE A 35 -5.69 3.42 -3.69
C ILE A 35 -6.42 3.00 -2.41
N LYS A 36 -7.45 3.75 -2.03
CA LYS A 36 -8.28 3.44 -0.87
C LYS A 36 -9.52 2.70 -1.33
N VAL A 37 -9.64 1.43 -0.95
CA VAL A 37 -10.81 0.58 -1.25
C VAL A 37 -11.56 0.33 0.05
N GLY A 38 -12.67 1.03 0.22
CA GLY A 38 -13.40 1.08 1.49
C GLY A 38 -12.51 1.62 2.62
N ARG A 39 -12.21 0.77 3.61
CA ARG A 39 -11.39 1.12 4.78
C ARG A 39 -9.93 0.68 4.65
N GLN A 40 -9.55 0.07 3.53
CA GLN A 40 -8.23 -0.51 3.35
C GLN A 40 -7.45 0.23 2.26
N TRP A 41 -6.15 0.39 2.48
CA TRP A 41 -5.22 0.80 1.44
C TRP A 41 -4.76 -0.41 0.65
N ARG A 42 -4.70 -0.25 -0.67
CA ARG A 42 -4.22 -1.23 -1.64
C ARG A 42 -3.13 -0.59 -2.47
N PHE A 43 -2.08 -1.34 -2.73
CA PHE A 43 -0.88 -0.85 -3.40
C PHE A 43 -0.66 -1.71 -4.65
N PRO A 44 -0.31 -1.14 -5.80
CA PRO A 44 0.04 -1.94 -6.96
C PRO A 44 1.29 -2.77 -6.63
N ALA A 45 1.29 -4.04 -7.03
CA ALA A 45 2.53 -4.79 -7.10
C ALA A 45 3.49 -4.10 -8.10
N PRO A 46 4.81 -4.09 -7.84
CA PRO A 46 5.81 -3.56 -8.76
C PRO A 46 5.84 -4.32 -10.09
#